data_AF-A0A942HS13-F1
#
_entry.id   AF-A0A942HS13-F1
#
_cell.length_a   1.000
_cell.length_b   1.000
_cell.length_c   1.000
_cell.angle_alpha   90.00
_cell.angle_beta   90.00
_cell.angle_gamma   90.00
#
_symmetry.space_group_name_H-M   'P 1'
#
loop_
_entity.id
_entity.type
_entity.pdbx_description
1 polymer ?
#
loop_
_entity_poly.entity_id
_entity_poly.type
_entity_poly.pdbx_seq_one_letter_code
_entity_poly.pdbx_strand_id
1 'polypeptide(L)'
;MKQFSDHEVHEVSLPWSDGTLSARLWIVNGKTVVGVPELGLHCYGKSQTEAVFRLFTSLLKYYRQLKQYKSRLPERGLDHLELLTGWVQSIEDRMKAPKLEANVVSIGRKKG
;
A
#
# COMPACT_ATOMS: atom_id res chain seq x y z
N MET A 1 -22.23 1.17 13.65
CA MET A 1 -20.82 1.63 13.65
C MET A 1 -20.09 0.87 14.74
N LYS A 2 -19.10 0.02 14.41
CA LYS A 2 -18.32 -0.72 15.42
C LYS A 2 -17.33 0.26 16.08
N GLN A 3 -17.40 0.39 17.39
CA GLN A 3 -16.41 1.12 18.19
C GLN A 3 -15.16 0.26 18.30
N PHE A 4 -14.03 0.77 17.83
CA PHE A 4 -12.73 0.12 17.95
C PHE A 4 -12.08 0.55 19.27
N SER A 5 -11.57 -0.42 20.02
CA SER A 5 -11.01 -0.20 21.37
C SER A 5 -9.61 0.39 21.29
N ASP A 6 -9.20 1.13 22.34
CA ASP A 6 -8.02 2.01 22.38
C ASP A 6 -6.68 1.36 22.01
N HIS A 7 -6.56 0.02 22.01
CA HIS A 7 -5.33 -0.72 21.69
C HIS A 7 -5.53 -1.87 20.67
N GLU A 8 -6.42 -1.70 19.71
CA GLU A 8 -6.61 -2.71 18.66
C GLU A 8 -5.60 -2.48 17.52
N VAL A 9 -4.54 -3.29 17.48
CA VAL A 9 -3.61 -3.35 16.36
C VAL A 9 -4.26 -4.21 15.27
N HIS A 10 -4.75 -3.56 14.21
CA HIS A 10 -5.24 -4.22 13.01
C HIS A 10 -4.10 -4.30 12.01
N GLU A 11 -3.58 -5.49 11.77
CA GLU A 11 -2.71 -5.74 10.63
C GLU A 11 -3.58 -5.71 9.38
N VAL A 12 -3.41 -4.66 8.58
CA VAL A 12 -4.15 -4.51 7.33
C VAL A 12 -3.16 -4.80 6.23
N SER A 13 -3.27 -5.97 5.61
CA SER A 13 -2.66 -6.22 4.32
C SER A 13 -3.15 -5.13 3.38
N LEU A 14 -2.27 -4.20 3.00
CA LEU A 14 -2.64 -3.18 2.03
C LEU A 14 -3.05 -3.93 0.75
N PRO A 15 -4.08 -3.47 0.03
CA PRO A 15 -4.58 -4.14 -1.18
C PRO A 15 -3.58 -4.19 -2.36
N TRP A 16 -2.28 -4.06 -2.09
CA TRP A 16 -1.16 -3.85 -2.99
C TRP A 16 0.17 -4.33 -2.35
N SER A 17 0.15 -4.73 -1.07
CA SER A 17 1.22 -5.50 -0.43
C SER A 17 0.95 -7.00 -0.62
N ASP A 18 1.47 -7.58 -1.69
CA ASP A 18 1.48 -9.04 -1.90
C ASP A 18 2.53 -9.73 -1.00
N GLY A 19 2.69 -9.25 0.23
CA GLY A 19 3.74 -9.67 1.17
C GLY A 19 5.05 -8.88 1.11
N THR A 20 5.18 -7.87 0.24
CA THR A 20 6.41 -7.06 0.10
C THR A 20 6.59 -5.99 1.18
N LEU A 21 5.50 -5.48 1.78
CA LEU A 21 5.54 -4.50 2.87
C LEU A 21 4.43 -4.82 3.89
N SER A 22 4.79 -4.97 5.16
CA SER A 22 3.83 -5.27 6.23
C SER A 22 3.30 -3.98 6.82
N ALA A 23 2.22 -3.45 6.26
CA ALA A 23 1.56 -2.29 6.83
C ALA A 23 0.73 -2.69 8.06
N ARG A 24 0.95 -1.98 9.17
CA ARG A 24 0.20 -2.15 10.42
C ARG A 24 -0.61 -0.91 10.70
N LEU A 25 -1.82 -1.09 11.21
CA LEU A 25 -2.69 0.00 11.65
C LEU A 25 -3.01 -0.16 13.13
N TRP A 26 -2.97 0.94 13.89
CA TRP A 26 -3.33 0.95 15.30
C TRP A 26 -3.87 2.33 15.69
N ILE A 27 -4.52 2.43 16.86
CA ILE A 27 -5.06 3.69 17.39
C ILE A 27 -4.20 4.12 18.58
N VAL A 28 -3.85 5.40 18.64
CA VAL A 28 -3.13 6.00 19.79
C VAL A 28 -3.76 7.34 20.11
N ASN A 29 -4.24 7.52 21.35
CA ASN A 29 -4.82 8.78 21.83
C ASN A 29 -5.92 9.34 20.89
N GLY A 30 -6.81 8.48 20.41
CA GLY A 30 -7.88 8.85 19.48
C GLY A 30 -7.42 9.20 18.06
N LYS A 31 -6.16 8.95 17.70
CA LYS A 31 -5.63 9.12 16.33
C LYS A 31 -5.38 7.76 15.69
N THR A 32 -5.71 7.64 14.41
CA THR A 32 -5.35 6.45 13.63
C THR A 32 -3.90 6.57 13.15
N VAL A 33 -3.11 5.55 13.42
CA VAL A 33 -1.71 5.43 13.01
C VAL A 33 -1.61 4.26 12.04
N VAL A 34 -0.85 4.45 10.97
CA VAL A 34 -0.48 3.37 10.04
C VAL A 34 1.01 3.43 9.78
N GLY A 35 1.69 2.29 9.72
CA GLY A 35 3.13 2.27 9.50
C GLY A 35 3.64 0.99 8.84
N VAL A 36 4.84 1.10 8.28
CA VAL A 36 5.59 0.04 7.61
C VAL A 36 6.91 -0.14 8.40
N PRO A 37 6.98 -1.11 9.32
CA PRO A 37 8.13 -1.32 10.20
C PRO A 37 9.45 -1.50 9.46
N GLU A 38 9.43 -2.19 8.32
CA GLU A 38 10.60 -2.49 7.49
C GLU A 38 11.28 -1.21 6.99
N LEU A 39 10.50 -0.15 6.76
CA LEU A 39 10.98 1.14 6.31
C LEU A 39 11.11 2.17 7.44
N GLY A 40 10.66 1.83 8.66
CA GLY A 40 10.58 2.76 9.79
C GLY A 40 9.63 3.94 9.57
N LEU A 41 8.66 3.80 8.65
CA LEU A 41 7.74 4.87 8.27
C LEU A 41 6.40 4.71 8.97
N HIS A 42 5.84 5.81 9.48
CA HIS A 42 4.52 5.84 10.07
C HIS A 42 3.82 7.15 9.71
N CYS A 43 2.49 7.12 9.65
CA CYS A 43 1.63 8.23 9.30
C CYS A 43 0.43 8.27 10.23
N TYR A 44 -0.04 9.48 10.52
CA TYR A 44 -1.18 9.74 11.38
C TYR A 44 -2.34 10.29 10.56
N GLY A 45 -3.57 9.95 10.94
CA GLY A 45 -4.79 10.48 10.37
C GLY A 45 -5.90 10.59 11.41
N LYS A 46 -6.91 11.42 11.10
CA LYS A 46 -8.15 11.51 11.89
C LYS A 46 -9.08 10.32 11.60
N SER A 47 -8.85 9.62 10.49
CA SER A 47 -9.53 8.40 10.11
C SER A 47 -8.53 7.40 9.51
N GLN A 48 -8.94 6.13 9.45
CA GLN A 48 -8.19 5.07 8.77
C GLN A 48 -7.89 5.42 7.31
N THR A 49 -8.88 5.87 6.55
CA THR A 49 -8.69 6.24 5.13
C THR A 49 -7.67 7.36 4.97
N GLU A 50 -7.71 8.38 5.83
CA GLU A 50 -6.76 9.48 5.79
C GLU A 50 -5.34 9.01 6.12
N ALA A 51 -5.17 8.21 7.17
CA ALA A 51 -3.88 7.69 7.59
C ALA A 51 -3.25 6.83 6.48
N VAL A 52 -4.03 5.92 5.88
CA VAL A 52 -3.61 5.06 4.78
C VAL A 52 -3.22 5.87 3.53
N PHE A 53 -4.02 6.87 3.15
CA PHE A 53 -3.70 7.72 2.00
C PHE A 53 -2.42 8.55 2.22
N ARG A 54 -2.22 9.06 3.44
CA ARG A 54 -0.98 9.76 3.81
C ARG A 54 0.23 8.83 3.75
N LEU A 55 0.10 7.59 4.23
CA LEU A 55 1.17 6.59 4.11
C LEU A 55 1.48 6.29 2.64
N PHE A 56 0.45 6.07 1.81
CA PHE A 56 0.62 5.83 0.39
C PHE A 56 1.46 6.90 -0.30
N THR A 57 1.02 8.15 -0.15
CA THR A 57 1.68 9.29 -0.79
C THR A 57 3.09 9.51 -0.25
N SER A 58 3.32 9.21 1.03
CA SER A 58 4.65 9.27 1.65
C SER A 58 5.59 8.20 1.09
N LEU A 59 5.13 6.97 0.91
CA LEU A 59 5.91 5.89 0.30
C LEU A 59 6.30 6.22 -1.15
N LEU A 60 5.37 6.75 -1.95
CA LEU A 60 5.66 7.20 -3.32
C LEU A 60 6.70 8.32 -3.36
N LYS A 61 6.60 9.30 -2.45
CA LYS A 61 7.59 10.38 -2.33
C LYS A 61 8.95 9.84 -1.93
N TYR A 62 8.99 8.93 -0.96
CA TYR A 62 10.22 8.32 -0.48
C TYR A 62 10.91 7.51 -1.58
N TYR A 63 10.15 6.68 -2.31
CA TYR A 63 10.66 5.97 -3.49
C TYR A 63 11.26 6.93 -4.53
N ARG A 64 10.57 8.03 -4.88
CA ARG A 64 11.08 9.02 -5.84
C ARG A 64 12.38 9.66 -5.36
N GLN A 65 12.48 10.00 -4.08
CA GLN A 65 13.69 10.56 -3.49
C GLN A 65 14.85 9.56 -3.54
N LEU A 66 14.64 8.32 -3.12
CA LEU A 66 15.67 7.28 -3.18
C LEU A 66 16.14 7.03 -4.63
N LYS A 67 15.20 6.99 -5.58
CA LYS A 67 15.53 6.83 -7.00
C LYS A 67 16.38 7.99 -7.54
N GLN A 68 16.06 9.23 -7.16
CA GLN A 68 16.81 10.42 -7.58
C GLN A 68 18.24 10.43 -7.04
N TYR A 69 18.46 9.95 -5.81
CA TYR A 69 19.75 9.98 -5.14
C TYR A 69 20.45 8.61 -5.09
N LYS A 70 20.04 7.65 -5.93
CA LYS A 70 20.50 6.25 -5.89
C LYS A 70 22.01 6.09 -5.75
N SER A 71 22.79 6.86 -6.51
CA SER A 71 24.26 6.79 -6.51
C SER A 71 24.93 7.26 -5.22
N ARG A 72 24.18 7.87 -4.30
CA ARG A 72 24.66 8.41 -3.02
C ARG A 72 23.99 7.74 -1.82
N LEU A 73 23.18 6.71 -2.04
CA LEU A 73 22.49 6.03 -0.97
C LEU A 73 23.44 5.13 -0.18
N PRO A 74 23.34 5.11 1.16
CA PRO A 74 23.95 4.05 1.96
C PRO A 74 23.24 2.72 1.69
N GLU A 75 23.86 1.61 2.10
CA GLU A 75 23.36 0.24 1.94
C GLU A 75 21.88 0.08 2.34
N ARG A 76 21.52 0.54 3.54
CA ARG A 76 20.12 0.56 4.01
C ARG A 76 19.16 1.33 3.08
N GLY A 77 19.64 2.39 2.45
CA GLY A 77 18.84 3.15 1.47
C GLY A 77 18.63 2.39 0.17
N LEU A 78 19.58 1.56 -0.24
CA LEU A 78 19.44 0.65 -1.38
C LEU A 78 18.45 -0.47 -1.07
N ASP A 79 18.49 -1.05 0.14
CA ASP A 79 17.52 -2.05 0.58
C ASP A 79 16.09 -1.49 0.57
N HIS A 80 15.91 -0.29 1.13
CA HIS A 80 14.62 0.40 1.09
C HIS A 80 14.16 0.67 -0.34
N LEU A 81 15.07 1.03 -1.24
CA LEU A 81 14.76 1.26 -2.65
C LEU A 81 14.33 -0.03 -3.34
N GLU A 82 14.96 -1.17 -3.04
CA GLU A 82 14.58 -2.48 -3.59
C GLU A 82 13.16 -2.87 -3.15
N LEU A 83 12.87 -2.80 -1.84
CA LEU A 83 11.54 -3.06 -1.30
C LEU A 83 10.47 -2.16 -1.93
N LEU A 84 10.75 -0.86 -2.04
CA LEU A 84 9.84 0.10 -2.65
C LEU A 84 9.70 -0.09 -4.16
N THR A 85 10.73 -0.57 -4.85
CA THR A 85 10.66 -0.88 -6.28
C THR A 85 9.71 -2.05 -6.52
N GLY A 86 9.84 -3.14 -5.75
CA GLY A 86 8.94 -4.29 -5.83
C GLY A 86 7.49 -3.90 -5.50
N TRP A 87 7.30 -3.04 -4.50
CA TRP A 87 5.99 -2.51 -4.15
C TRP A 87 5.40 -1.58 -5.21
N VAL A 88 6.19 -0.69 -5.84
CA VAL A 88 5.67 0.13 -6.96
C VAL A 88 5.27 -0.76 -8.13
N GLN A 89 6.07 -1.77 -8.44
CA GLN A 89 5.80 -2.69 -9.54
C GLN A 89 4.51 -3.49 -9.32
N SER A 90 4.24 -3.98 -8.09
CA SER A 90 2.99 -4.67 -7.78
C SER A 90 1.75 -3.77 -7.93
N ILE A 91 1.88 -2.47 -7.64
CA ILE A 91 0.81 -1.49 -7.90
C ILE A 91 0.60 -1.31 -9.40
N GLU A 92 1.67 -1.11 -10.16
CA GLU A 92 1.61 -0.91 -11.61
C GLU A 92 0.98 -2.13 -12.31
N ASP A 93 1.34 -3.35 -11.88
CA ASP A 93 0.77 -4.58 -12.43
C ASP A 93 -0.71 -4.74 -12.11
N ARG A 94 -1.15 -4.37 -10.89
CA ARG A 94 -2.59 -4.33 -10.54
C ARG A 94 -3.35 -3.27 -11.33
N MET A 95 -2.72 -2.13 -11.62
CA MET A 95 -3.31 -1.04 -12.41
C MET A 95 -3.35 -1.31 -13.91
N LYS A 96 -2.45 -2.16 -14.44
CA LYS A 96 -2.40 -2.53 -15.87
C LYS A 96 -3.61 -3.33 -16.37
N ALA A 97 -4.60 -3.58 -15.51
CA ALA A 97 -5.75 -4.44 -15.71
C ALA A 97 -5.34 -5.92 -15.92
N PRO A 98 -6.18 -6.88 -15.48
CA PRO A 98 -6.06 -8.23 -16.00
C PRO A 98 -6.20 -8.11 -17.52
N LYS A 99 -5.33 -8.79 -18.28
CA LYS A 99 -5.75 -9.20 -19.63
C LYS A 99 -7.09 -9.88 -19.43
N LEU A 100 -8.16 -9.22 -19.86
CA LEU A 100 -9.47 -9.83 -20.01
C LEU A 100 -9.26 -10.97 -20.99
N GLU A 101 -8.93 -12.16 -20.49
CA GLU A 101 -9.27 -13.41 -21.14
C GLU A 101 -10.78 -13.32 -21.31
N ALA A 102 -11.16 -12.91 -22.52
CA ALA A 102 -12.50 -12.59 -22.92
C ALA A 102 -13.35 -13.86 -22.91
N ASN A 103 -13.76 -14.31 -21.72
CA ASN A 103 -14.95 -15.14 -21.57
C ASN A 103 -16.17 -14.24 -21.79
N VAL A 104 -16.33 -13.79 -23.04
CA VAL A 104 -17.57 -13.25 -23.56
C VAL A 104 -18.55 -14.41 -23.57
N VAL A 105 -19.30 -14.56 -22.49
CA VAL A 105 -20.51 -15.38 -22.50
C VAL A 105 -21.47 -14.65 -23.42
N SER A 106 -21.56 -15.13 -24.66
CA SER A 106 -22.53 -14.69 -25.64
C SER A 106 -23.93 -14.98 -25.08
N ILE A 107 -24.60 -13.95 -24.56
CA ILE A 107 -26.04 -13.96 -24.29
C ILE A 107 -26.73 -14.14 -25.65
N GLY A 108 -27.00 -15.40 -25.98
CA GLY A 108 -27.80 -15.81 -27.11
C GLY A 108 -29.20 -15.23 -26.95
N ARG A 109 -29.50 -14.23 -27.79
CA ARG A 109 -30.82 -13.63 -27.93
C ARG A 109 -31.73 -14.66 -28.59
N LYS A 110 -32.38 -15.52 -27.81
CA LYS A 110 -33.40 -16.44 -28.34
C LYS A 110 -34.70 -15.65 -28.55
N LYS A 111 -34.92 -15.20 -29.79
CA LYS A 111 -36.24 -14.85 -30.34
C LYS A 111 -36.77 -16.08 -31.07
N GLY A 112 -38.05 -16.39 -30.88
CA GLY A 112 -38.78 -17.44 -31.60
C GLY A 112 -39.57 -18.30 -30.65
#